data_AF-A0AA38SN43-F1
#
_entry.id   AF-A0AA38SN43-F1
#
_cell.length_a   1.000
_cell.length_b   1.000
_cell.length_c   1.000
_cell.angle_alpha   90.00
_cell.angle_beta   90.00
_cell.angle_gamma   90.00
#
_symmetry.space_group_name_H-M   'P 1'
#
loop_
_entity.id
_entity.type
_entity.pdbx_description
1 polymer ?
#
loop_
_entity_poly.entity_id
_entity_poly.type
_entity_poly.pdbx_seq_one_letter_code
_entity_poly.pdbx_strand_id
1 'polypeptide(L)'
;MSSGDWMCGACQYSNFKKRDICQRCQCPKFATPDEISTYSNRTKVLAGDWYCCCEAHNFANRTECYRCGAHKDYIMMMTFASSSYSYEASILPGGKLGDWMCNRCMGHNFASKMECYKCKSPRE
;
A
#
# COMPACT_ATOMS: atom_id res chain seq x y z
N MET A 1 -1.44 14.87 -9.40
CA MET A 1 -1.32 15.70 -8.19
C MET A 1 -0.40 16.84 -8.54
N SER A 2 -0.84 18.09 -8.42
CA SER A 2 0.03 19.24 -8.64
C SER A 2 0.98 19.41 -7.46
N SER A 3 2.06 20.18 -7.65
CA SER A 3 3.04 20.44 -6.58
C SER A 3 2.35 21.04 -5.34
N GLY A 4 2.33 20.27 -4.25
CA GLY A 4 1.77 20.65 -2.95
C GLY A 4 0.32 20.24 -2.68
N ASP A 5 -0.37 19.61 -3.64
CA ASP A 5 -1.62 18.90 -3.35
C ASP A 5 -1.36 17.74 -2.38
N TRP A 6 -2.35 17.42 -1.55
CA TRP A 6 -2.18 16.43 -0.49
C TRP A 6 -3.28 15.38 -0.51
N MET A 7 -2.92 14.16 -0.12
CA MET A 7 -3.86 13.06 0.01
C MET A 7 -4.29 12.92 1.46
N CYS A 8 -5.60 12.87 1.71
CA CYS A 8 -6.11 12.70 3.05
C CYS A 8 -5.70 11.34 3.65
N GLY A 9 -5.11 11.33 4.84
CA GLY A 9 -4.71 10.10 5.53
C GLY A 9 -5.89 9.20 5.95
N ALA A 10 -7.07 9.78 6.19
CA ALA A 10 -8.26 9.05 6.61
C ALA A 10 -9.05 8.46 5.43
N CYS A 11 -9.29 9.24 4.38
CA CYS A 11 -10.17 8.85 3.27
C CYS A 11 -9.49 8.87 1.89
N GLN A 12 -8.18 9.08 1.81
CA GLN A 12 -7.39 9.10 0.55
C GLN A 12 -7.90 10.06 -0.54
N TYR A 13 -8.82 10.95 -0.22
CA TYR A 13 -9.28 11.97 -1.13
C TYR A 13 -8.12 12.94 -1.43
N SER A 14 -7.91 13.22 -2.71
CA SER A 14 -6.93 14.21 -3.15
C SER A 14 -7.50 15.60 -2.92
N ASN A 15 -6.78 16.41 -2.15
CA ASN A 15 -7.15 17.77 -1.82
C ASN A 15 -6.16 18.74 -2.46
N PHE A 16 -6.68 19.89 -2.89
CA PHE A 16 -5.84 20.98 -3.36
C PHE A 16 -4.93 21.51 -2.25
N LYS A 17 -3.71 21.91 -2.62
CA LYS A 17 -2.70 22.48 -1.71
C LYS A 17 -3.24 23.48 -0.69
N LYS A 18 -4.16 24.35 -1.12
CA LYS A 18 -4.76 25.45 -0.36
C LYS A 18 -5.72 25.01 0.76
N ARG A 19 -6.12 23.74 0.79
CA ARG A 19 -7.01 23.23 1.83
C ARG A 19 -6.19 22.71 3.00
N ASP A 20 -6.59 23.06 4.22
CA ASP A 20 -6.03 22.51 5.47
C ASP A 20 -6.88 21.39 6.06
N ILE A 21 -8.08 21.19 5.51
CA ILE A 21 -9.04 20.13 5.87
C ILE A 21 -9.51 19.39 4.63
N CYS A 22 -9.75 18.09 4.78
CA CYS A 22 -10.16 17.25 3.67
C CYS A 22 -11.57 17.60 3.22
N GLN A 23 -11.75 17.87 1.92
CA GLN A 23 -13.05 18.19 1.34
C GLN A 23 -14.11 17.11 1.58
N ARG A 24 -13.71 15.83 1.61
CA ARG A 24 -14.65 14.69 1.75
C ARG A 24 -14.99 14.35 3.20
N CYS A 25 -14.00 14.14 4.06
CA CYS A 25 -14.22 13.66 5.44
C CYS A 25 -13.88 14.69 6.53
N GLN A 26 -13.47 15.91 6.17
CA GLN A 26 -13.07 16.99 7.09
C GLN A 26 -11.82 16.72 7.95
N CYS A 27 -11.16 15.56 7.78
CA CYS A 27 -9.89 15.27 8.43
C CYS A 27 -8.84 16.38 8.14
N PRO A 28 -8.17 16.93 9.16
CA PRO A 28 -7.08 17.89 8.97
C PRO A 28 -5.92 17.32 8.15
N LYS A 29 -5.22 18.20 7.44
CA LYS A 29 -4.05 17.87 6.61
C LYS A 29 -2.90 17.25 7.41
N PHE A 30 -2.71 17.70 8.64
CA PHE A 30 -1.64 17.27 9.55
C PHE A 30 -2.18 16.52 10.78
N ALA A 31 -3.33 15.84 10.64
CA ALA A 31 -3.91 15.05 11.72
C ALA A 31 -2.95 13.93 12.19
N THR A 32 -2.95 13.65 13.48
CA THR A 32 -2.18 12.53 14.06
C THR A 32 -2.79 11.18 13.66
N PRO A 33 -2.03 10.07 13.73
CA PRO A 33 -2.58 8.73 13.46
C PRO A 33 -3.84 8.40 14.28
N ASP A 34 -3.87 8.80 15.55
CA ASP A 34 -5.03 8.62 16.43
C ASP A 34 -6.24 9.43 15.96
N GLU A 35 -6.04 10.69 15.57
CA GLU A 35 -7.10 11.53 15.02
C GLU A 35 -7.61 11.00 13.68
N ILE A 36 -6.70 10.54 12.81
CA ILE A 36 -7.04 9.94 11.51
C ILE A 36 -8.06 8.80 11.70
N SER A 37 -7.87 7.94 12.69
CA SER A 37 -8.79 6.82 12.97
C SER A 37 -10.24 7.28 13.22
N THR A 38 -10.41 8.42 13.90
CA THR A 38 -11.72 9.02 14.20
C THR A 38 -12.43 9.46 12.91
N TYR A 39 -11.67 9.99 11.95
CA TYR A 39 -12.20 10.41 10.65
C TYR A 39 -12.30 9.26 9.63
N SER A 40 -11.50 8.20 9.77
CA SER A 40 -11.56 7.01 8.91
C SER A 40 -12.89 6.27 9.04
N ASN A 41 -13.49 6.29 10.23
CA ASN A 41 -14.81 5.70 10.48
C ASN A 41 -15.96 6.41 9.73
N ARG A 42 -15.73 7.63 9.23
CA ARG A 42 -16.69 8.34 8.37
C ARG A 42 -16.74 7.76 6.95
N THR A 43 -15.73 7.01 6.54
CA THR A 43 -15.73 6.28 5.27
C THR A 43 -16.03 4.81 5.51
N LYS A 44 -17.19 4.35 5.03
CA LYS A 44 -17.48 2.91 4.97
C LYS A 44 -16.44 2.25 4.08
N VAL A 45 -15.78 1.21 4.59
CA VAL A 45 -14.95 0.30 3.80
C VAL A 45 -15.88 -0.38 2.80
N LEU A 46 -15.60 -0.24 1.50
CA LEU A 46 -16.44 -0.79 0.44
C LEU A 46 -15.91 -2.14 -0.04
N ALA A 47 -16.77 -2.91 -0.69
CA ALA A 47 -16.35 -4.16 -1.32
C ALA A 47 -15.23 -3.89 -2.35
N GLY A 48 -14.14 -4.64 -2.23
CA GLY A 48 -12.96 -4.51 -3.09
C GLY A 48 -11.87 -3.58 -2.56
N ASP A 49 -12.16 -2.77 -1.53
CA ASP A 49 -11.13 -2.06 -0.75
C ASP A 49 -10.24 -3.08 -0.05
N TRP A 50 -8.98 -2.72 0.19
CA TRP A 50 -7.98 -3.66 0.69
C TRP A 50 -7.05 -2.99 1.70
N TYR A 51 -6.59 -3.77 2.69
CA TYR A 51 -5.63 -3.31 3.68
C TYR A 51 -4.23 -3.80 3.32
N CYS A 52 -3.26 -2.91 3.35
CA CYS A 52 -1.85 -3.28 3.20
C CYS A 52 -1.31 -3.87 4.52
N CYS A 53 -0.24 -4.66 4.46
CA CYS A 53 0.49 -5.11 5.66
C CYS A 53 1.02 -3.97 6.56
N CYS A 54 1.12 -2.74 6.05
CA CYS A 54 1.43 -1.55 6.86
C CYS A 54 0.19 -0.88 7.47
N GLU A 55 -0.91 -1.64 7.56
CA GLU A 55 -2.23 -1.28 8.11
C GLU A 55 -2.95 -0.14 7.38
N ALA A 56 -2.37 0.36 6.29
CA ALA A 56 -3.00 1.34 5.44
C ALA A 56 -4.19 0.72 4.68
N HIS A 57 -5.38 1.25 4.89
CA HIS A 57 -6.53 1.02 4.01
C HIS A 57 -6.21 1.53 2.60
N ASN A 58 -6.75 0.93 1.55
CA ASN A 58 -6.60 1.36 0.17
C ASN A 58 -7.92 1.14 -0.57
N PHE A 59 -8.29 2.10 -1.43
CA PHE A 59 -9.49 1.94 -2.25
C PHE A 59 -9.33 0.86 -3.32
N ALA A 60 -10.45 0.23 -3.67
CA ALA A 60 -10.51 -0.89 -4.59
C ALA A 60 -9.79 -0.67 -5.92
N ASN A 61 -9.81 0.57 -6.41
CA ASN A 61 -9.20 1.01 -7.66
C ASN A 61 -7.68 1.24 -7.59
N ARG A 62 -7.07 1.17 -6.40
CA ARG A 62 -5.61 1.25 -6.25
C ARG A 62 -4.98 -0.12 -6.45
N THR A 63 -4.00 -0.18 -7.33
CA THR A 63 -3.10 -1.33 -7.52
C THR A 63 -1.90 -1.30 -6.57
N GLU A 64 -1.59 -0.15 -5.99
CA GLU A 64 -0.47 0.04 -5.05
C GLU A 64 -0.91 0.79 -3.79
N CYS A 65 -0.26 0.46 -2.67
CA CYS A 65 -0.55 1.05 -1.38
C CYS A 65 -0.18 2.53 -1.39
N TYR A 66 -1.13 3.41 -1.05
CA TYR A 66 -0.91 4.86 -1.05
C TYR A 66 0.21 5.30 -0.08
N ARG A 67 0.48 4.50 0.95
CA ARG A 67 1.47 4.80 2.00
C ARG A 67 2.85 4.23 1.68
N CYS A 68 2.94 2.95 1.30
CA CYS A 68 4.24 2.27 1.14
C CYS A 68 4.59 1.84 -0.29
N GLY A 69 3.63 1.89 -1.23
CA GLY A 69 3.78 1.47 -2.62
C GLY A 69 3.71 -0.04 -2.86
N ALA A 70 3.36 -0.85 -1.85
CA ALA A 70 3.20 -2.30 -2.03
C ALA A 70 2.00 -2.62 -2.95
N HIS A 71 2.13 -3.62 -3.82
CA HIS A 71 1.10 -3.97 -4.80
C HIS A 71 -0.08 -4.74 -4.17
N LYS A 72 -1.31 -4.52 -4.66
CA LYS A 72 -2.55 -5.15 -4.19
C LYS A 72 -2.51 -6.67 -4.39
N ASP A 73 -2.06 -7.13 -5.55
CA ASP A 73 -2.04 -8.55 -5.90
C ASP A 73 -1.09 -9.35 -4.99
N TYR A 74 -0.04 -8.71 -4.47
CA TYR A 74 0.87 -9.29 -3.49
C TYR A 74 0.17 -9.58 -2.15
N ILE A 75 -0.74 -8.69 -1.72
CA ILE A 75 -1.54 -8.88 -0.50
C ILE A 75 -2.65 -9.91 -0.71
N MET A 76 -3.31 -9.90 -1.88
CA MET A 76 -4.30 -10.93 -2.18
C MET A 76 -3.66 -12.33 -2.23
N MET A 77 -2.48 -12.48 -2.84
CA MET A 77 -1.74 -13.75 -2.77
C MET A 77 -1.41 -14.19 -1.34
N MET A 78 -1.02 -13.28 -0.43
CA MET A 78 -0.82 -13.60 0.99
C MET A 78 -2.12 -14.01 1.72
N THR A 79 -3.25 -13.41 1.33
CA THR A 79 -4.56 -13.69 1.97
C THR A 79 -5.13 -15.03 1.50
N PHE A 80 -4.93 -15.39 0.24
CA PHE A 80 -5.32 -16.71 -0.32
C PHE A 80 -4.30 -17.82 -0.04
N ALA A 81 -3.04 -17.50 0.23
CA ALA A 81 -1.99 -18.45 0.61
C ALA A 81 -2.16 -19.06 2.01
N SER A 82 -3.10 -18.56 2.84
CA SER A 82 -3.53 -19.27 4.06
C SER A 82 -4.27 -20.58 3.75
N SER A 83 -4.58 -20.87 2.48
CA SER A 83 -5.29 -22.10 2.07
C SER A 83 -4.39 -23.24 1.57
N SER A 84 -3.13 -22.99 1.20
CA SER A 84 -2.23 -24.08 0.76
C SER A 84 -0.82 -23.61 0.48
N TYR A 85 0.13 -24.28 1.12
CA TYR A 85 1.55 -24.32 0.79
C TYR A 85 1.78 -24.60 -0.70
N SER A 86 2.06 -23.59 -1.51
CA SER A 86 2.82 -23.76 -2.76
C SER A 86 3.21 -22.40 -3.33
N TYR A 87 4.46 -22.02 -3.09
CA TYR A 87 5.14 -20.92 -3.75
C TYR A 87 5.46 -21.33 -5.19
N GLU A 88 4.55 -21.06 -6.12
CA GLU A 88 4.86 -21.14 -7.55
C GLU A 88 4.93 -19.72 -8.13
N ALA A 89 6.15 -19.28 -8.41
CA ALA A 89 6.49 -17.95 -8.90
C ALA A 89 6.02 -17.65 -10.34
N SER A 90 5.20 -18.53 -10.93
CA SER A 90 4.69 -18.48 -12.30
C SER A 90 3.34 -17.74 -12.43
N ILE A 91 2.70 -17.37 -11.31
CA ILE A 91 1.37 -16.75 -11.30
C ILE A 91 1.42 -15.20 -11.41
N LEU A 92 2.60 -14.57 -11.28
CA LEU A 92 2.72 -13.11 -11.45
C LEU A 92 2.92 -12.72 -12.93
N PRO A 93 2.12 -11.79 -13.49
CA PRO A 93 2.43 -11.14 -14.75
C PRO A 93 3.76 -10.37 -14.64
N GLY A 94 4.82 -10.90 -15.25
CA GLY A 94 6.15 -10.29 -15.24
C GLY A 94 7.07 -10.71 -14.08
N GLY A 95 6.62 -11.59 -13.18
CA GLY A 95 7.49 -12.20 -12.18
C GLY A 95 8.40 -13.24 -12.83
N LYS A 96 9.72 -13.09 -12.71
CA LYS A 96 10.67 -14.09 -13.21
C LYS A 96 11.06 -15.04 -12.09
N LEU A 97 11.27 -16.32 -12.46
CA LEU A 97 11.89 -17.31 -11.58
C LEU A 97 13.18 -16.74 -10.97
N GLY A 98 13.24 -16.70 -9.64
CA GLY A 98 14.40 -16.23 -8.88
C GLY A 98 14.31 -14.78 -8.39
N ASP A 99 13.31 -13.99 -8.83
CA ASP A 99 12.99 -12.70 -8.22
C ASP A 99 12.61 -12.91 -6.74
N TRP A 100 12.94 -11.95 -5.88
CA TRP A 100 12.82 -12.10 -4.44
C TRP A 100 12.28 -10.84 -3.77
N MET A 101 11.53 -11.05 -2.68
CA MET A 101 10.96 -9.97 -1.88
C MET A 101 11.87 -9.68 -0.69
N CYS A 102 12.18 -8.40 -0.48
CA CYS A 102 12.93 -8.00 0.70
C CYS A 102 12.10 -8.21 1.96
N ASN A 103 12.59 -9.01 2.91
CA ASN A 103 11.94 -9.28 4.19
C ASN A 103 11.77 -8.04 5.10
N ARG A 104 12.55 -6.96 4.87
CA ARG A 104 12.49 -5.74 5.71
C ARG A 104 11.52 -4.70 5.21
N CYS A 105 11.49 -4.47 3.89
CA CYS A 105 10.72 -3.37 3.30
C CYS A 105 9.72 -3.82 2.23
N MET A 106 9.64 -5.12 1.97
CA MET A 106 8.76 -5.74 0.96
C MET A 106 8.95 -5.17 -0.44
N GLY A 107 10.11 -4.59 -0.75
CA GLY A 107 10.46 -4.20 -2.11
C GLY A 107 10.73 -5.44 -2.95
N HIS A 108 10.10 -5.54 -4.12
CA HIS A 108 10.39 -6.56 -5.13
C HIS A 108 11.77 -6.33 -5.77
N ASN A 109 12.60 -7.36 -5.80
CA ASN A 109 13.94 -7.30 -6.37
C ASN A 109 14.06 -8.34 -7.47
N PHE A 110 14.70 -7.94 -8.58
CA PHE A 110 15.04 -8.88 -9.63
C PHE A 110 16.03 -9.94 -9.13
N ALA A 111 15.98 -11.13 -9.71
CA ALA A 111 16.80 -12.28 -9.34
C ALA A 111 18.31 -12.00 -9.31
N SER A 112 18.76 -11.06 -10.15
CA SER A 112 20.16 -10.62 -10.24
C SER A 112 20.62 -9.72 -9.09
N LYS A 113 19.70 -9.22 -8.25
CA LYS A 113 20.02 -8.36 -7.13
C LYS A 113 20.38 -9.20 -5.91
N MET A 114 21.51 -8.87 -5.28
CA MET A 114 21.94 -9.44 -4.00
C MET A 114 21.57 -8.56 -2.81
N GLU A 115 21.04 -7.36 -3.08
CA GLU A 115 20.59 -6.41 -2.07
C GLU A 115 19.29 -5.75 -2.54
N CYS A 116 18.48 -5.33 -1.57
CA CYS A 116 17.21 -4.70 -1.87
C CYS A 116 17.43 -3.37 -2.58
N TYR A 117 16.76 -3.14 -3.72
CA TYR A 117 16.86 -1.88 -4.46
C TYR A 117 16.47 -0.66 -3.60
N LYS A 118 15.52 -0.87 -2.68
CA LYS A 118 14.91 0.17 -1.84
C LYS A 118 15.68 0.43 -0.55
N CYS A 119 15.87 -0.60 0.29
CA CYS A 119 16.47 -0.42 1.63
C CYS A 119 17.92 -0.92 1.73
N LYS A 120 18.51 -1.41 0.64
CA LYS A 120 19.89 -1.92 0.57
C LYS A 120 20.20 -3.09 1.50
N SER A 121 19.19 -3.67 2.16
CA SER A 121 19.37 -4.87 2.97
C SER A 121 19.75 -6.06 2.09
N PRO A 122 20.62 -6.97 2.55
CA PRO A 122 21.04 -8.12 1.76
C PRO A 122 19.86 -9.05 1.45
N ARG A 123 20.03 -9.82 0.38
CA ARG A 123 19.18 -10.98 0.07
C ARG A 123 19.46 -12.07 1.11
N GLU A 124 18.42 -12.45 1.84
CA GLU A 124 18.42 -13.63 2.71
C GLU A 124 17.92 -14.86 1.94
#